data_AF-A0A9D6D4Z8-F1
#
_entry.id   AF-A0A9D6D4Z8-F1
#
_cell.length_a   1.000
_cell.length_b   1.000
_cell.length_c   1.000
_cell.angle_alpha   90.00
_cell.angle_beta   90.00
_cell.angle_gamma   90.00
#
_symmetry.space_group_name_H-M   'P 1'
#
loop_
_entity.id
_entity.type
_entity.pdbx_description
1 polymer ?
#
loop_
_entity_poly.entity_id
_entity_poly.type
_entity_poly.pdbx_seq_one_letter_code
_entity_poly.pdbx_strand_id
1 'polypeptide(L)'
;MKDPLATFLRHLAVEKNASPHTLRSYRSDLEQFERFRESRGAGPVAAVDVRLVRAWLADLAAVRALDPVSVARKLAALRSWLRFLARRGVIQRNPALDVRGPRLARKLVSFLPIDETAELLKSRGAMLKSRGATPLELPRHSTGGVAHD
;
A
#
# COMPACT_ATOMS: atom_id res chain seq x y z
N MET A 1 -19.54 -3.48 -18.60
CA MET A 1 -19.43 -2.39 -17.60
C MET A 1 -18.90 -1.14 -18.30
N LYS A 2 -19.56 0.02 -18.19
CA LYS A 2 -19.20 1.23 -18.96
C LYS A 2 -17.95 1.96 -18.46
N ASP A 3 -17.80 2.10 -17.15
CA ASP A 3 -16.62 2.73 -16.52
C ASP A 3 -16.13 1.87 -15.34
N PRO A 4 -15.16 0.97 -15.57
CA PRO A 4 -14.67 0.07 -14.54
C PRO A 4 -13.88 0.78 -13.43
N LEU A 5 -13.23 1.91 -13.73
CA LEU A 5 -12.46 2.67 -12.76
C LEU A 5 -13.39 3.44 -11.81
N ALA A 6 -14.33 4.22 -12.33
CA ALA A 6 -15.26 4.97 -11.47
C ALA A 6 -16.10 4.04 -10.60
N THR A 7 -16.48 2.86 -11.13
CA THR A 7 -17.21 1.85 -10.35
C THR A 7 -16.37 1.32 -9.17
N PHE A 8 -15.07 1.10 -9.39
CA PHE A 8 -14.16 0.72 -8.32
C PHE A 8 -13.93 1.82 -7.28
N LEU A 9 -13.76 3.07 -7.72
CA LEU A 9 -13.60 4.20 -6.79
C LEU A 9 -14.86 4.42 -5.93
N ARG A 10 -16.06 4.24 -6.51
CA ARG A 10 -17.30 4.24 -5.73
C ARG A 10 -17.36 3.08 -4.74
N HIS A 11 -16.96 1.88 -5.14
CA HIS A 11 -16.85 0.72 -4.23
C HIS A 11 -15.92 1.02 -3.05
N LEU A 12 -14.75 1.60 -3.30
CA LEU A 12 -13.82 2.00 -2.23
C LEU A 12 -14.43 3.05 -1.29
N ALA A 13 -15.14 4.03 -1.84
CA ALA A 13 -15.75 5.10 -1.05
C ALA A 13 -16.90 4.59 -0.17
N VAL A 14 -17.80 3.79 -0.74
CA VAL A 14 -19.05 3.37 -0.07
C VAL A 14 -18.85 2.13 0.78
N GLU A 15 -18.24 1.08 0.22
CA GLU A 15 -18.17 -0.23 0.88
C GLU A 15 -16.92 -0.39 1.75
N LYS A 16 -15.86 0.38 1.46
CA LYS A 16 -14.59 0.33 2.21
C LYS A 16 -14.29 1.61 2.99
N ASN A 17 -15.19 2.59 2.96
CA ASN A 17 -15.06 3.89 3.64
C ASN A 17 -13.67 4.55 3.43
N ALA A 18 -13.13 4.43 2.21
CA ALA A 18 -11.79 4.91 1.91
C ALA A 18 -11.74 6.44 1.99
N SER A 19 -10.70 6.97 2.64
CA SER A 19 -10.53 8.42 2.79
C SER A 19 -10.38 9.13 1.44
N PRO A 20 -10.71 10.44 1.34
CA PRO A 20 -10.53 11.20 0.10
C PRO A 20 -9.09 11.16 -0.43
N HIS A 21 -8.09 11.13 0.47
CA HIS A 21 -6.69 11.00 0.09
C HIS A 21 -6.42 9.64 -0.57
N THR A 22 -6.92 8.56 0.03
CA THR A 22 -6.80 7.20 -0.51
C THR A 22 -7.44 7.10 -1.90
N LEU A 23 -8.66 7.62 -2.06
CA LEU A 23 -9.36 7.65 -3.36
C LEU A 23 -8.57 8.40 -4.44
N ARG A 24 -7.97 9.55 -4.10
CA ARG A 24 -7.11 10.30 -5.04
C ARG A 24 -5.87 9.51 -5.45
N SER A 25 -5.21 8.83 -4.51
CA SER A 25 -4.05 8.00 -4.82
C SER A 25 -4.41 6.84 -5.75
N TYR A 26 -5.49 6.11 -5.45
CA TYR A 26 -5.99 5.03 -6.33
C TYR A 26 -6.38 5.55 -7.71
N ARG A 27 -7.13 6.66 -7.77
CA ARG A 27 -7.50 7.30 -9.03
C ARG A 27 -6.28 7.61 -9.88
N SER A 28 -5.33 8.38 -9.33
CA SER A 28 -4.15 8.82 -10.09
C SER A 28 -3.32 7.64 -10.60
N ASP A 29 -3.14 6.59 -9.81
CA ASP A 29 -2.39 5.41 -10.23
C ASP A 29 -3.09 4.63 -11.34
N LEU A 30 -4.39 4.40 -11.20
CA LEU A 30 -5.16 3.60 -12.15
C LEU A 30 -5.42 4.36 -13.45
N GLU A 31 -5.62 5.68 -13.41
CA GLU A 31 -5.68 6.50 -14.62
C GLU A 31 -4.33 6.49 -15.38
N GLN A 32 -3.19 6.42 -14.67
CA GLN A 32 -1.89 6.26 -15.32
C GLN A 32 -1.76 4.91 -16.03
N PHE A 33 -2.30 3.84 -15.44
CA PHE A 33 -2.36 2.53 -16.08
C PHE A 33 -3.28 2.52 -17.30
N GLU A 34 -4.49 3.10 -17.18
CA GLU A 34 -5.44 3.20 -18.29
C GLU A 34 -4.83 3.94 -19.48
N ARG A 35 -4.20 5.10 -19.24
CA ARG A 35 -3.47 5.83 -20.29
C ARG A 35 -2.37 5.01 -20.95
N PHE A 36 -1.65 4.19 -20.18
CA PHE A 36 -0.62 3.31 -20.72
C PHE A 36 -1.20 2.15 -21.55
N ARG A 37 -2.32 1.57 -21.11
CA ARG A 37 -3.05 0.53 -21.85
C ARG A 37 -3.55 1.09 -23.19
N GLU A 38 -4.15 2.27 -23.16
CA GLU A 38 -4.71 2.95 -24.33
C GLU A 38 -3.62 3.33 -25.34
N SER A 39 -2.48 3.87 -24.88
CA SER A 39 -1.37 4.21 -25.78
C SER A 39 -0.75 2.99 -26.47
N ARG A 40 -0.96 1.79 -25.93
CA ARG A 40 -0.52 0.51 -26.51
C ARG A 40 -1.60 -0.16 -27.36
N GLY A 41 -2.80 0.42 -27.47
CA GLY A 41 -3.93 -0.18 -28.17
C GLY A 41 -4.37 -1.53 -27.58
N ALA A 42 -4.16 -1.75 -26.28
CA ALA A 42 -4.33 -3.06 -25.64
C ALA A 42 -5.80 -3.49 -25.42
N GLY A 43 -6.75 -2.89 -26.13
CA GLY A 43 -8.16 -3.26 -26.08
C GLY A 43 -8.79 -3.05 -24.70
N PRO A 44 -9.97 -3.62 -24.42
CA PRO A 44 -10.68 -3.40 -23.17
C PRO A 44 -9.91 -3.92 -21.94
N VAL A 45 -10.28 -3.47 -20.73
CA VAL A 45 -9.65 -3.94 -19.47
C VAL A 45 -9.69 -5.46 -19.30
N ALA A 46 -10.66 -6.14 -19.92
CA ALA A 46 -10.76 -7.61 -19.91
C ALA A 46 -9.65 -8.32 -20.71
N ALA A 47 -8.98 -7.61 -21.61
CA ALA A 47 -7.84 -8.10 -22.39
C ALA A 47 -6.49 -7.85 -21.69
N VAL A 48 -6.49 -7.22 -20.51
CA VAL A 48 -5.26 -7.01 -19.73
C VAL A 48 -4.64 -8.37 -19.40
N ASP A 49 -3.37 -8.53 -19.74
CA ASP A 49 -2.60 -9.75 -19.50
C ASP A 49 -1.32 -9.47 -18.70
N VAL A 50 -0.59 -10.53 -18.39
CA VAL A 50 0.66 -10.47 -17.62
C VAL A 50 1.74 -9.66 -18.35
N ARG A 51 1.75 -9.67 -19.69
CA ARG A 51 2.76 -8.98 -20.50
C ARG A 51 2.56 -7.47 -20.42
N LEU A 52 1.32 -7.01 -20.56
CA LEU A 52 0.97 -5.60 -20.45
C LEU A 52 1.30 -5.04 -19.06
N VAL A 53 1.00 -5.78 -18.00
CA VAL A 53 1.33 -5.35 -16.63
C VAL A 53 2.84 -5.24 -16.44
N ARG A 54 3.65 -6.21 -16.93
CA ARG A 54 5.12 -6.10 -16.88
C ARG A 54 5.64 -4.92 -17.68
N ALA A 55 5.10 -4.69 -18.88
CA ALA A 55 5.48 -3.57 -19.72
C ALA A 55 5.19 -2.22 -19.03
N TRP A 56 4.06 -2.12 -18.32
CA TRP A 56 3.74 -0.93 -17.54
C TRP A 56 4.73 -0.71 -16.39
N LEU A 57 5.06 -1.75 -15.62
CA LEU A 57 6.05 -1.61 -14.54
C LEU A 57 7.44 -1.23 -15.08
N ALA A 58 7.83 -1.76 -16.23
CA ALA A 58 9.07 -1.39 -16.90
C ALA A 58 9.05 0.08 -17.36
N ASP A 59 7.94 0.58 -17.92
CA ASP A 59 7.76 2.00 -18.26
C ASP A 59 7.89 2.90 -17.03
N LEU A 60 7.22 2.55 -15.94
CA LEU A 60 7.27 3.32 -14.69
C LEU A 60 8.71 3.39 -14.14
N ALA A 61 9.47 2.30 -14.20
CA ALA A 61 10.81 2.22 -13.64
C ALA A 61 11.89 2.82 -14.56
N ALA A 62 11.86 2.50 -15.85
CA ALA A 62 12.94 2.84 -16.77
C ALA A 62 12.70 4.14 -17.54
N VAL A 63 11.45 4.42 -17.95
CA VAL A 63 11.12 5.61 -18.75
C VAL A 63 10.76 6.77 -17.85
N ARG A 64 9.91 6.52 -16.84
CA ARG A 64 9.48 7.57 -15.90
C ARG A 64 10.40 7.71 -14.69
N ALA A 65 11.40 6.85 -14.56
CA ALA A 65 12.38 6.85 -13.48
C ALA A 65 11.76 6.94 -12.06
N LEU A 66 10.59 6.31 -11.85
CA LEU A 66 9.95 6.32 -10.53
C LEU A 66 10.73 5.46 -9.54
N ASP A 67 10.72 5.89 -8.29
CA ASP A 67 11.33 5.12 -7.22
C ASP A 67 10.61 3.76 -7.01
N PRO A 68 11.32 2.73 -6.51
CA PRO A 68 10.75 1.41 -6.29
C PRO A 68 9.48 1.39 -5.43
N VAL A 69 9.37 2.27 -4.43
CA VAL A 69 8.21 2.32 -3.52
C VAL A 69 6.98 2.81 -4.28
N SER A 70 7.14 3.83 -5.11
CA SER A 70 6.07 4.31 -6.00
C SER A 70 5.60 3.24 -6.98
N VAL A 71 6.53 2.49 -7.59
CA VAL A 71 6.20 1.39 -8.51
C VAL A 71 5.45 0.27 -7.78
N ALA A 72 5.91 -0.12 -6.58
CA ALA A 72 5.23 -1.14 -5.77
C ALA A 72 3.82 -0.72 -5.35
N ARG A 73 3.63 0.54 -4.94
CA ARG A 73 2.33 1.12 -4.58
C ARG A 73 1.36 1.11 -5.76
N LYS A 74 1.82 1.50 -6.95
CA LYS A 74 1.04 1.46 -8.20
C LYS A 74 0.62 0.04 -8.58
N LEU A 75 1.53 -0.94 -8.44
CA LEU A 75 1.20 -2.35 -8.65
C LEU A 75 0.16 -2.86 -7.65
N ALA A 76 0.24 -2.44 -6.37
CA ALA A 76 -0.75 -2.79 -5.36
C ALA A 76 -2.14 -2.23 -5.71
N ALA A 77 -2.21 -0.98 -6.16
CA ALA A 77 -3.46 -0.37 -6.63
C ALA A 77 -4.07 -1.16 -7.80
N LEU A 78 -3.25 -1.51 -8.80
CA LEU A 78 -3.68 -2.30 -9.95
C LEU A 78 -4.20 -3.69 -9.53
N ARG A 79 -3.49 -4.38 -8.63
CA ARG A 79 -3.94 -5.68 -8.09
C ARG A 79 -5.29 -5.58 -7.38
N SER A 80 -5.52 -4.53 -6.62
CA SER A 80 -6.80 -4.32 -5.93
C SER A 80 -7.95 -4.12 -6.92
N TRP A 81 -7.73 -3.29 -7.95
CA TRP A 81 -8.72 -3.01 -8.96
C TRP A 81 -9.05 -4.23 -9.83
N LEU A 82 -8.05 -4.95 -10.33
CA LEU A 82 -8.28 -6.17 -11.13
C LEU A 82 -8.94 -7.27 -10.30
N ARG A 83 -8.65 -7.38 -9.00
CA ARG A 83 -9.37 -8.29 -8.09
C ARG A 83 -10.85 -7.92 -7.98
N PHE A 84 -11.15 -6.63 -7.84
CA PHE A 84 -12.53 -6.14 -7.85
C PHE A 84 -13.26 -6.48 -9.15
N LEU A 85 -12.61 -6.30 -10.30
CA LEU A 85 -13.17 -6.65 -11.60
C LEU A 85 -13.39 -8.16 -11.76
N ALA A 86 -12.47 -8.98 -11.26
CA ALA A 86 -12.60 -10.43 -11.28
C ALA A 86 -13.81 -10.91 -10.46
N ARG A 87 -14.00 -10.37 -9.25
CA ARG A 87 -15.19 -10.67 -8.42
C ARG A 87 -16.52 -10.27 -9.06
N ARG A 88 -16.51 -9.31 -10.00
CA ARG A 88 -17.69 -8.87 -10.76
C ARG A 88 -17.83 -9.56 -12.12
N GLY A 89 -17.01 -10.57 -12.41
CA GLY A 89 -17.04 -11.32 -13.67
C GLY A 89 -16.61 -10.51 -14.90
N VAL A 90 -15.99 -9.34 -14.72
CA VAL A 90 -15.52 -8.50 -15.84
C VAL A 90 -14.24 -9.08 -16.45
N ILE A 91 -13.40 -9.69 -15.63
CA ILE A 91 -12.20 -10.43 -16.05
C ILE A 91 -12.20 -11.81 -15.40
N GLN A 92 -11.60 -12.80 -16.04
CA GLN A 92 -11.59 -14.19 -15.53
C GLN A 92 -10.67 -14.37 -14.32
N ARG A 93 -9.50 -13.73 -14.34
CA ARG A 93 -8.52 -13.76 -13.25
C ARG A 93 -7.73 -12.47 -13.20
N ASN A 94 -7.01 -12.25 -12.11
CA ASN A 94 -6.16 -11.08 -11.94
C ASN A 94 -4.71 -11.34 -12.42
N PRO A 95 -4.31 -10.90 -13.63
CA PRO A 95 -2.96 -11.13 -14.15
C PRO A 95 -1.86 -10.40 -13.38
N ALA A 96 -2.19 -9.35 -12.62
CA ALA A 96 -1.19 -8.60 -11.85
C ALA A 96 -0.67 -9.38 -10.62
N LEU A 97 -1.29 -10.52 -10.27
CA LEU A 97 -0.79 -11.42 -9.24
C LEU A 97 0.46 -12.19 -9.71
N ASP A 98 0.56 -12.49 -11.01
CA ASP A 98 1.69 -13.23 -11.60
C ASP A 98 2.91 -12.34 -11.90
N VAL A 99 2.79 -11.04 -11.62
CA VAL A 99 3.86 -10.05 -11.84
C VAL A 99 4.54 -9.73 -10.52
N ARG A 100 5.86 -9.94 -10.46
CA ARG A 100 6.67 -9.53 -9.32
C ARG A 100 6.95 -8.03 -9.38
N GLY A 101 6.73 -7.35 -8.25
CA GLY A 101 7.11 -5.95 -8.07
C GLY A 101 8.61 -5.78 -7.80
N PRO A 102 9.10 -4.53 -7.70
CA PRO A 102 10.49 -4.27 -7.38
C PRO A 102 10.85 -4.80 -5.98
N ARG A 103 12.09 -5.23 -5.79
CA ARG A 103 12.61 -5.62 -4.46
C ARG A 103 12.82 -4.35 -3.65
N LEU A 104 11.95 -4.11 -2.66
CA LEU A 104 12.13 -3.03 -1.70
C LEU A 104 13.08 -3.49 -0.61
N ALA A 105 14.13 -2.72 -0.32
CA ALA A 105 14.86 -2.87 0.94
C ALA A 105 13.86 -2.66 2.07
N ARG A 106 13.72 -3.63 2.98
CA ARG A 106 12.75 -3.55 4.09
C ARG A 106 13.11 -2.37 4.99
N LYS A 107 12.48 -1.22 4.76
CA LYS A 107 12.16 -0.29 5.83
C LYS A 107 10.82 -0.75 6.36
N LEU A 108 10.79 -1.24 7.60
CA LEU A 108 9.56 -1.63 8.29
C LEU A 108 8.66 -0.39 8.37
N VAL A 109 7.74 -0.29 7.42
CA VAL A 109 6.54 0.53 7.56
C VAL A 109 5.40 -0.43 7.28
N SER A 110 4.81 -0.92 8.37
CA SER A 110 3.69 -1.84 8.36
C SER A 110 2.44 -1.13 7.86
N PHE A 111 2.07 -1.30 6.60
CA PHE A 111 0.67 -1.13 6.21
C PHE A 111 0.25 -2.15 5.15
N LEU A 112 -0.81 -2.86 5.54
CA LEU A 112 -1.87 -3.50 4.76
C LEU A 112 -1.71 -4.99 4.38
N PRO A 113 -2.15 -5.92 5.25
CA PRO A 113 -3.02 -7.00 4.81
C PRO A 113 -4.45 -6.42 4.66
N ILE A 114 -4.97 -6.43 3.43
CA ILE A 114 -6.41 -6.25 3.22
C ILE A 114 -7.04 -7.58 3.62
N ASP A 115 -7.85 -7.51 4.67
CA ASP A 115 -8.93 -8.42 5.10
C ASP A 115 -8.75 -8.84 6.56
N GLU A 116 -9.07 -7.91 7.47
CA GLU A 116 -9.85 -8.29 8.64
C GLU A 116 -10.70 -7.10 9.09
N THR A 117 -12.00 -7.33 9.07
CA THR A 117 -13.03 -6.46 9.59
C THR A 117 -13.03 -6.47 11.12
N ALA A 118 -13.42 -5.32 11.67
CA ALA A 118 -14.01 -5.11 12.99
C ALA A 118 -13.09 -4.69 14.14
N GLU A 119 -13.61 -3.65 14.81
CA GLU A 119 -13.35 -3.17 16.16
C GLU A 119 -12.31 -2.07 16.44
N LEU A 120 -12.89 -1.01 17.04
CA LEU A 120 -12.34 -0.10 18.04
C LEU A 120 -11.55 1.12 17.57
N LEU A 121 -12.36 2.11 17.17
CA LEU A 121 -12.21 3.52 17.58
C LEU A 121 -11.86 3.65 19.07
N LYS A 122 -10.67 4.20 19.38
CA LYS A 122 -10.28 5.07 20.52
C LYS A 122 -8.74 5.12 20.46
N SER A 123 -8.03 6.22 20.34
CA SER A 123 -8.28 7.62 20.68
C SER A 123 -7.28 8.49 19.90
N ARG A 124 -7.78 9.58 19.32
CA ARG A 124 -6.97 10.69 18.84
C ARG A 124 -6.41 11.43 20.05
N GLY A 125 -5.09 11.60 20.15
CA GLY A 125 -4.50 12.60 21.05
C GLY A 125 -3.21 12.17 21.76
N ALA A 126 -2.08 12.69 21.28
CA ALA A 126 -0.86 13.09 22.01
C ALA A 126 0.27 13.16 20.97
N MET A 127 0.35 14.23 20.18
CA MET A 127 1.00 15.49 20.53
C MET A 127 2.50 15.35 20.80
N LEU A 128 3.23 16.07 19.95
CA LEU A 128 4.62 16.47 20.03
C LEU A 128 5.08 16.87 21.45
N LYS A 129 6.40 16.73 21.66
CA LYS A 129 7.26 17.15 22.80
C LYS A 129 7.58 15.99 23.75
N SER A 130 8.81 15.72 24.18
CA SER A 130 9.99 16.57 24.33
C SER A 130 11.28 15.75 24.54
N ARG A 131 12.40 16.43 24.29
CA ARG A 131 13.75 16.24 24.84
C ARG A 131 13.84 15.58 26.23
N GLY A 132 14.84 14.71 26.37
CA GLY A 132 15.79 14.59 27.48
C GLY A 132 15.29 14.30 28.90
N ALA A 133 15.65 13.13 29.44
CA ALA A 133 16.03 12.94 30.84
C ALA A 133 16.57 11.51 31.05
N THR A 134 17.82 11.42 31.49
CA THR A 134 18.46 10.25 32.11
C THR A 134 17.74 9.84 33.39
N PRO A 135 17.60 8.53 33.70
CA PRO A 135 17.35 8.09 35.07
C PRO A 135 18.65 7.68 35.77
N LEU A 136 18.95 8.43 36.81
CA LEU A 136 19.82 8.12 37.93
C LEU A 136 19.26 6.90 38.69
N GLU A 137 20.00 5.81 38.81
CA GLU A 137 19.72 4.74 39.78
C GLU A 137 21.00 4.41 40.58
N LEU A 138 21.03 4.90 41.82
CA LEU A 138 21.65 4.31 43.01
C LEU A 138 20.75 4.73 44.19
N PRO A 139 20.76 4.06 45.37
CA PRO A 139 21.49 2.86 45.75
C PRO A 139 20.58 1.78 46.38
N ARG A 140 21.05 0.53 46.45
CA ARG A 140 20.57 -0.40 47.49
C ARG A 140 21.73 -0.82 48.37
N HIS A 141 21.58 -0.44 49.63
CA HIS A 141 22.38 -0.85 50.76
C HIS A 141 22.43 -2.38 50.87
N SER A 142 23.60 -2.91 51.20
CA SER A 142 23.72 -4.18 51.93
C SER A 142 24.91 -4.11 52.86
N THR A 143 24.57 -4.34 54.11
CA THR A 143 25.34 -4.21 55.34
C THR A 143 26.14 -5.49 55.61
N GLY A 144 27.30 -5.33 56.24
CA GLY A 144 28.14 -6.40 56.82
C GLY A 144 29.59 -5.95 56.74
N GLY A 145 30.20 -5.39 57.78
CA GLY A 145 30.68 -6.11 58.98
C GLY A 145 31.89 -6.94 58.55
N VAL A 146 33.13 -6.75 59.02
CA VAL A 146 33.59 -6.75 60.41
C VAL A 146 35.00 -6.11 60.48
N ALA A 147 35.34 -5.54 61.63
CA ALA A 147 36.65 -5.05 62.05
C ALA A 147 37.76 -6.11 62.06
N HIS A 148 39.03 -5.71 61.90
CA HIS A 148 40.05 -5.71 62.97
C HIS A 148 41.44 -5.27 62.45
N ASP A 149 42.09 -4.45 63.30
CA ASP A 149 43.52 -4.04 63.38
C ASP A 149 44.20 -3.37 62.18
#